data_AF-A0A920RDI2-F1
#
_entry.id   AF-A0A920RDI2-F1
#
_cell.length_a   1.000
_cell.length_b   1.000
_cell.length_c   1.000
_cell.angle_alpha   90.00
_cell.angle_beta   90.00
_cell.angle_gamma   90.00
#
_symmetry.space_group_name_H-M   'P 1'
#
loop_
_entity.id
_entity.type
_entity.pdbx_description
1 polymer ?
#
loop_
_entity_poly.entity_id
_entity_poly.type
_entity_poly.pdbx_seq_one_letter_code
_entity_poly.pdbx_strand_id
1 'polypeptide(L)'
;MDIKQSRDAAISDTITSIRAIEQDGSIDYDTLKAIRTELIQLANDKSLFPRDHFPLSRTGESAIYRLSEDVDHRFALYGSTGAAGKSVPPHNHTTWAVIVGYTAMN
;
A
#
# COMPACT_ATOMS: atom_id res chain seq x y z
N MET A 1 -8.24 -20.63 -3.35
CA MET A 1 -7.03 -19.81 -3.14
C MET A 1 -6.88 -19.58 -1.65
N ASP A 2 -5.66 -19.63 -1.14
CA ASP A 2 -5.39 -19.11 0.21
C ASP A 2 -5.40 -17.57 0.20
N ILE A 3 -5.50 -16.96 1.39
CA ILE A 3 -5.57 -15.49 1.54
C ILE A 3 -4.33 -14.80 0.93
N LYS A 4 -3.15 -15.44 0.98
CA LYS A 4 -1.94 -14.87 0.41
C LYS A 4 -2.04 -14.82 -1.12
N GLN A 5 -2.50 -15.89 -1.76
CA GLN A 5 -2.70 -15.94 -3.21
C GLN A 5 -3.73 -14.90 -3.67
N SER A 6 -4.86 -14.77 -2.96
CA SER A 6 -5.87 -13.75 -3.27
C SER A 6 -5.33 -12.33 -3.11
N ARG A 7 -4.55 -12.08 -2.04
CA ARG A 7 -3.90 -10.78 -1.82
C ARG A 7 -2.87 -10.48 -2.90
N ASP A 8 -2.02 -11.44 -3.25
CA ASP A 8 -0.98 -11.26 -4.28
C ASP A 8 -1.60 -10.95 -5.64
N ALA A 9 -2.71 -11.63 -5.99
CA ALA A 9 -3.47 -11.34 -7.21
C ALA A 9 -4.07 -9.91 -7.19
N ALA A 10 -4.77 -9.53 -6.11
CA ALA A 10 -5.35 -8.20 -5.98
C ALA A 10 -4.29 -7.08 -6.01
N ILE A 11 -3.12 -7.30 -5.40
CA ILE A 11 -1.98 -6.39 -5.47
C ILE A 11 -1.46 -6.29 -6.91
N SER A 12 -1.29 -7.43 -7.60
CA SER A 12 -0.82 -7.45 -8.99
C SER A 12 -1.77 -6.67 -9.91
N ASP A 13 -3.08 -6.87 -9.77
CA ASP A 13 -4.09 -6.16 -10.55
C ASP A 13 -4.05 -4.65 -10.24
N THR A 14 -3.99 -4.28 -8.95
CA THR A 14 -3.89 -2.87 -8.52
C THR A 14 -2.65 -2.19 -9.09
N ILE A 15 -1.48 -2.82 -9.01
CA ILE A 15 -0.24 -2.26 -9.55
C ILE A 15 -0.32 -2.15 -11.08
N THR A 16 -0.98 -3.09 -11.76
CA THR A 16 -1.20 -3.01 -13.21
C THR A 16 -2.06 -1.80 -13.58
N SER A 17 -3.16 -1.55 -12.86
CA SER A 17 -3.97 -0.33 -13.03
C SER A 17 -3.17 0.94 -12.78
N ILE A 18 -2.37 0.99 -11.71
CA ILE A 18 -1.54 2.15 -11.37
C ILE A 18 -0.52 2.46 -12.48
N ARG A 19 0.12 1.43 -13.05
CA ARG A 19 1.04 1.59 -14.18
C ARG A 19 0.32 2.14 -15.41
N ALA A 20 -0.90 1.68 -15.70
CA ALA A 20 -1.69 2.20 -16.83
C ALA A 20 -2.04 3.68 -16.63
N ILE A 21 -2.49 4.05 -15.42
CA ILE A 21 -2.79 5.45 -15.06
C ILE A 21 -1.56 6.36 -15.25
N GLU A 22 -0.37 5.88 -14.84
CA GLU A 22 0.87 6.64 -15.00
C GLU A 22 1.34 6.76 -16.44
N GLN A 23 1.17 5.71 -17.25
CA GLN A 23 1.54 5.75 -18.67
C GLN A 23 0.71 6.76 -19.47
N ASP A 24 -0.53 7.00 -19.05
CA ASP A 24 -1.48 7.87 -19.74
C ASP A 24 -1.37 9.36 -19.35
N GLY A 25 -0.58 9.71 -18.32
CA GLY A 25 -0.56 11.07 -17.76
C GLY A 25 0.77 11.54 -17.20
N SER A 26 0.91 12.87 -17.06
CA SER A 26 1.94 13.46 -16.19
C SER A 26 1.69 13.09 -14.73
N ILE A 27 2.75 12.92 -13.93
CA ILE A 27 2.59 12.83 -12.47
C ILE A 27 2.17 14.21 -11.92
N ASP A 28 0.87 14.42 -11.90
CA ASP A 28 0.19 15.59 -11.36
C ASP A 28 -0.89 15.19 -10.36
N TYR A 29 -1.64 16.18 -9.87
CA TYR A 29 -2.66 15.95 -8.86
C TYR A 29 -3.77 14.99 -9.31
N ASP A 30 -4.22 15.06 -10.56
CA ASP A 30 -5.32 14.24 -11.05
C ASP A 30 -4.87 12.79 -11.27
N THR A 31 -3.65 12.59 -11.76
CA THR A 31 -3.01 11.27 -11.83
C THR A 31 -2.87 10.65 -10.44
N LEU A 32 -2.37 11.40 -9.45
CA LEU A 32 -2.25 10.90 -8.07
C LEU A 32 -3.62 10.61 -7.42
N LYS A 33 -4.66 11.37 -7.79
CA LYS A 33 -6.03 11.14 -7.34
C LYS A 33 -6.64 9.87 -7.94
N ALA A 34 -6.32 9.55 -9.19
CA ALA A 34 -6.70 8.29 -9.82
C ALA A 34 -5.99 7.11 -9.12
N ILE A 35 -4.68 7.20 -8.90
CA ILE A 35 -3.91 6.18 -8.14
C ILE A 35 -4.47 5.98 -6.72
N ARG A 36 -4.87 7.07 -6.04
CA ARG A 36 -5.55 6.98 -4.73
C ARG A 36 -6.83 6.15 -4.80
N THR A 37 -7.58 6.26 -5.89
CA THR A 37 -8.84 5.52 -6.05
C THR A 37 -8.56 4.01 -6.12
N GLU A 38 -7.56 3.58 -6.90
CA GLU A 38 -7.13 2.17 -6.96
C GLU A 38 -6.69 1.66 -5.58
N LEU A 39 -5.87 2.44 -4.85
CA LEU A 39 -5.43 2.05 -3.50
C LEU A 39 -6.57 1.98 -2.49
N ILE A 40 -7.57 2.86 -2.57
CA ILE A 40 -8.78 2.78 -1.73
C ILE A 40 -9.53 1.48 -2.02
N GLN A 41 -9.68 1.08 -3.29
CA GLN A 41 -10.37 -0.17 -3.63
C GLN A 41 -9.62 -1.39 -3.08
N LEU A 42 -8.30 -1.44 -3.22
CA LEU A 42 -7.49 -2.50 -2.62
C LEU A 42 -7.66 -2.54 -1.09
N ALA A 43 -7.58 -1.38 -0.42
CA ALA A 43 -7.67 -1.29 1.04
C ALA A 43 -9.09 -1.55 1.59
N ASN A 44 -10.13 -1.42 0.77
CA ASN A 44 -11.51 -1.72 1.16
C ASN A 44 -11.75 -3.22 1.35
N ASP A 45 -11.03 -4.08 0.64
CA ASP A 45 -11.07 -5.53 0.89
C ASP A 45 -10.16 -5.90 2.07
N LYS A 46 -10.68 -5.61 3.27
CA LYS A 46 -9.99 -5.88 4.54
C LYS A 46 -9.70 -7.36 4.77
N SER A 47 -10.41 -8.26 4.07
CA SER A 47 -10.20 -9.71 4.20
C SER A 47 -8.83 -10.13 3.66
N LEU A 48 -8.26 -9.35 2.74
CA LEU A 48 -6.92 -9.57 2.20
C LEU A 48 -5.83 -9.20 3.20
N PHE A 49 -6.13 -8.35 4.18
CA PHE A 49 -5.15 -7.81 5.12
C PHE A 49 -5.49 -8.10 6.60
N PRO A 50 -5.59 -9.38 6.99
CA PRO A 50 -5.83 -9.73 8.38
C PRO A 50 -4.64 -9.32 9.25
N ARG A 51 -4.94 -8.87 10.49
CA ARG A 51 -3.94 -8.37 11.44
C ARG A 51 -2.82 -9.38 11.70
N ASP A 52 -3.15 -10.67 11.81
CA ASP A 52 -2.19 -11.73 12.13
C ASP A 52 -1.15 -11.96 11.02
N HIS A 53 -1.43 -11.54 9.79
CA HIS A 53 -0.45 -11.58 8.70
C HIS A 53 0.51 -10.38 8.71
N PHE A 54 0.21 -9.35 9.51
CA PHE A 54 0.98 -8.11 9.58
C PHE A 54 1.24 -7.71 11.03
N PRO A 55 1.95 -8.53 11.82
CA PRO A 55 2.28 -8.22 13.21
C PRO A 55 3.07 -6.90 13.33
N LEU A 56 3.05 -6.30 14.51
CA LEU A 56 3.96 -5.19 14.80
C LEU A 56 5.40 -5.71 14.90
N SER A 57 6.40 -4.84 14.76
CA SER A 57 7.79 -5.23 14.98
C SER A 57 8.03 -5.66 16.43
N ARG A 58 9.22 -6.21 16.72
CA ARG A 58 9.59 -6.65 18.08
C ARG A 58 9.52 -5.55 19.13
N THR A 59 9.67 -4.28 18.74
CA THR A 59 9.53 -3.14 19.64
C THR A 59 8.07 -2.73 19.86
N GLY A 60 7.13 -3.28 19.08
CA GLY A 60 5.69 -3.10 19.25
C GLY A 60 5.12 -1.80 18.67
N GLU A 61 5.94 -0.93 18.07
CA GLU A 61 5.49 0.41 17.68
C GLU A 61 4.96 0.48 16.23
N SER A 62 5.65 -0.17 15.29
CA SER A 62 5.28 -0.19 13.87
C SER A 62 6.00 -1.29 13.10
N ALA A 63 5.50 -1.63 11.91
CA ALA A 63 6.23 -2.44 10.93
C ALA A 63 5.94 -1.94 9.50
N ILE A 64 6.85 -2.21 8.58
CA ILE A 64 6.70 -1.93 7.14
C ILE A 64 6.90 -3.25 6.40
N TYR A 65 5.94 -3.57 5.53
CA TYR A 65 5.92 -4.78 4.72
C TYR A 65 5.99 -4.39 3.25
N ARG A 66 7.03 -4.82 2.54
CA ARG A 66 7.07 -4.70 1.08
C ARG A 66 6.12 -5.73 0.49
N LEU A 67 5.05 -5.25 -0.13
CA LEU A 67 3.98 -6.08 -0.70
C LEU A 67 4.23 -6.38 -2.18
N SER A 68 4.75 -5.39 -2.91
CA SER A 68 5.18 -5.52 -4.31
C SER A 68 6.22 -4.45 -4.61
N GLU A 69 7.13 -4.74 -5.54
CA GLU A 69 8.09 -3.78 -6.07
C GLU A 69 8.53 -4.20 -7.48
N ASP A 70 8.56 -3.23 -8.38
CA ASP A 70 9.03 -3.41 -9.76
C ASP A 70 10.55 -3.60 -9.79
N VAL A 71 11.04 -4.35 -10.79
CA VAL A 71 12.48 -4.62 -10.95
C VAL A 71 13.29 -3.33 -11.15
N ASP A 72 12.68 -2.31 -11.75
CA ASP A 72 13.28 -0.99 -11.96
C ASP A 72 13.00 0.01 -10.83
N HIS A 73 12.36 -0.45 -9.73
CA HIS A 73 12.01 0.33 -8.55
C HIS A 73 11.05 1.51 -8.80
N ARG A 74 10.37 1.58 -9.94
CA ARG A 74 9.44 2.68 -10.25
C ARG A 74 8.17 2.66 -9.41
N PHE A 75 7.64 1.46 -9.16
CA PHE A 75 6.44 1.26 -8.36
C PHE A 75 6.74 0.28 -7.22
N ALA A 76 6.55 0.75 -5.99
CA ALA A 76 6.66 -0.08 -4.80
C ALA A 76 5.44 0.14 -3.90
N LEU A 77 4.81 -0.96 -3.48
CA LEU A 77 3.69 -0.96 -2.55
C LEU A 77 4.14 -1.48 -1.21
N TYR A 78 3.93 -0.67 -0.17
CA TYR A 78 4.25 -1.02 1.20
C TYR A 78 2.98 -1.00 2.07
N GLY A 79 2.83 -2.02 2.91
CA GLY A 79 1.89 -2.01 4.03
C GLY A 79 2.59 -1.49 5.28
N SER A 80 2.07 -0.42 5.89
CA SER A 80 2.60 0.11 7.15
C SER A 80 1.63 -0.14 8.29
N THR A 81 2.07 -0.83 9.33
CA THR A 81 1.30 -1.03 10.56
C THR A 81 1.83 -0.12 11.68
N GLY A 82 0.99 0.12 12.69
CA GLY A 82 1.33 0.97 13.82
C GLY A 82 0.45 0.69 15.03
N ALA A 83 1.04 0.76 16.22
CA ALA A 83 0.28 0.84 17.46
C ALA A 83 -0.37 2.22 17.62
N ALA A 84 -1.34 2.31 18.53
CA ALA A 84 -1.86 3.60 18.96
C ALA A 84 -0.71 4.48 19.48
N GLY A 85 -0.69 5.75 19.04
CA GLY A 85 0.40 6.66 19.37
C GLY A 85 1.67 6.52 18.52
N LYS A 86 1.67 5.67 17.48
CA LYS A 86 2.76 5.65 16.49
C LYS A 86 3.02 7.08 15.98
N SER A 87 4.28 7.49 16.06
CA SER A 87 4.77 8.75 15.55
C SER A 87 5.92 8.49 14.57
N VAL A 88 5.97 9.27 13.50
CA VAL A 88 7.06 9.23 12.53
C VAL A 88 7.66 10.64 12.46
N PRO A 89 8.98 10.83 12.68
CA PRO A 89 9.60 12.15 12.60
C PRO A 89 9.39 12.81 11.23
N PRO A 90 9.40 14.15 11.14
CA PRO A 90 9.36 14.85 9.85
C PRO A 90 10.45 14.35 8.89
N HIS A 91 10.06 14.03 7.65
CA HIS A 91 10.97 13.56 6.60
C HIS A 91 10.42 13.90 5.20
N ASN A 92 11.26 13.76 4.18
CA ASN A 92 10.90 13.93 2.78
C ASN A 92 11.02 12.58 2.04
N HIS A 93 10.08 12.29 1.14
CA HIS A 93 10.05 11.06 0.36
C HIS A 93 10.90 11.14 -0.91
N THR A 94 11.24 12.34 -1.39
CA THR A 94 12.02 12.59 -2.62
C THR A 94 11.39 12.11 -3.93
N THR A 95 10.30 11.35 -3.86
CA THR A 95 9.41 10.91 -4.96
C THR A 95 7.96 11.25 -4.62
N TRP A 96 7.04 11.02 -5.56
CA TRP A 96 5.61 11.03 -5.25
C TRP A 96 5.23 9.85 -4.34
N ALA A 97 4.17 10.02 -3.55
CA ALA A 97 3.61 8.96 -2.72
C ALA A 97 2.09 9.15 -2.58
N VAL A 98 1.34 8.05 -2.60
CA VAL A 98 -0.10 8.03 -2.30
C VAL A 98 -0.30 7.09 -1.13
N ILE A 99 -0.93 7.58 -0.05
CA ILE A 99 -1.12 6.85 1.20
C ILE A 99 -2.61 6.79 1.51
N VAL A 100 -3.12 5.58 1.78
CA VAL A 100 -4.49 5.34 2.21
C VAL A 100 -4.48 4.57 3.53
N GLY A 101 -5.39 4.93 4.42
CA GLY A 101 -5.57 4.24 5.70
C GLY A 101 -6.75 3.28 5.64
N TYR A 102 -6.62 2.14 6.32
CA TYR A 102 -7.74 1.25 6.63
C TYR A 102 -7.56 0.71 8.04
N THR A 103 -8.65 0.21 8.61
CA THR A 103 -8.64 -0.52 9.88
C THR A 103 -8.79 -2.00 9.57
N ALA A 104 -7.79 -2.80 9.92
CA ALA A 104 -7.87 -4.26 9.84
C ALA A 104 -9.02 -4.78 10.71
N MET A 105 -9.70 -5.83 10.26
CA MET A 105 -10.69 -6.50 11.09
C MET A 105 -9.99 -7.29 12.21
N ASN A 106 -10.67 -7.42 13.34
CA ASN A 106 -10.20 -8.24 14.48
C ASN A 106 -10.22 -9.73 14.14
#